data_AF-A0A8S2WA98-F1
#
_entry.id   AF-A0A8S2WA98-F1
#
_cell.length_a   1.000
_cell.length_b   1.000
_cell.length_c   1.000
_cell.angle_alpha   90.00
_cell.angle_beta   90.00
_cell.angle_gamma   90.00
#
_symmetry.space_group_name_H-M   'P 1'
#
loop_
_entity.id
_entity.type
_entity.pdbx_description
1 polymer ?
#
loop_
_entity_poly.entity_id
_entity_poly.type
_entity_poly.pdbx_seq_one_letter_code
_entity_poly.pdbx_strand_id
1 'polypeptide(L)' 'MRTECINHSYGFEKPMPVTRLMNQVSNKCQVPTQRYGRRPFGVGFLMAGYD' A
#
# COMPACT_ATOMS: atom_id res chain seq x y z
N MET A 1 3.87 -4.22 0.70
CA MET A 1 2.82 -4.30 -0.34
C MET A 1 2.67 -5.69 -0.91
N ARG A 2 3.75 -6.46 -1.12
CA ARG A 2 3.66 -7.88 -1.53
C ARG A 2 2.72 -8.71 -0.63
N THR A 3 2.84 -8.56 0.69
CA THR A 3 1.97 -9.25 1.66
C THR A 3 0.49 -8.86 1.51
N GLU A 4 0.19 -7.59 1.26
CA GLU A 4 -1.20 -7.12 1.05
C GLU A 4 -1.80 -7.71 -0.23
N CYS A 5 -1.05 -7.72 -1.34
CA CYS A 5 -1.47 -8.35 -2.59
C CYS A 5 -1.74 -9.85 -2.43
N ILE A 6 -0.84 -10.54 -1.72
CA ILE A 6 -0.96 -11.97 -1.43
C ILE A 6 -2.21 -12.24 -0.58
N ASN A 7 -2.42 -11.47 0.49
CA ASN A 7 -3.59 -11.59 1.35
C ASN A 7 -4.90 -11.33 0.59
N HIS A 8 -4.90 -10.37 -0.34
CA HIS A 8 -6.07 -10.09 -1.17
C HIS A 8 -6.36 -11.23 -2.15
N SER A 9 -5.32 -11.79 -2.77
CA SER A 9 -5.46 -12.96 -3.63
C SER A 9 -5.97 -14.18 -2.86
N TYR A 10 -5.52 -14.38 -1.62
CA TYR A 10 -6.00 -15.48 -0.78
C TYR A 10 -7.44 -15.28 -0.30
N GLY A 11 -7.85 -14.04 0.01
CA GLY A 11 -9.20 -13.77 0.55
C GLY A 11 -10.29 -13.60 -0.50
N PHE A 12 -9.96 -13.08 -1.67
CA PHE A 12 -10.92 -12.71 -2.71
C PHE A 12 -10.72 -13.48 -4.03
N GLU A 13 -9.75 -14.38 -4.09
CA GLU A 13 -9.40 -15.19 -5.28
C GLU A 13 -9.17 -14.37 -6.56
N LYS A 14 -8.79 -13.09 -6.40
CA LYS A 14 -8.58 -12.13 -7.48
C LYS A 14 -7.30 -11.32 -7.26
N PRO A 15 -6.64 -10.88 -8.34
CA PRO A 15 -5.54 -9.93 -8.21
C PRO A 15 -6.02 -8.64 -7.55
N MET A 16 -5.14 -7.98 -6.79
CA MET A 16 -5.49 -6.74 -6.10
C MET A 16 -5.59 -5.57 -7.10
N PRO A 17 -6.71 -4.84 -7.12
CA PRO A 17 -6.85 -3.62 -7.91
C PRO A 17 -5.78 -2.57 -7.62
N VAL A 18 -5.24 -1.96 -8.67
CA VAL A 18 -4.16 -0.97 -8.57
C VAL A 18 -4.58 0.23 -7.71
N THR A 19 -5.81 0.71 -7.85
CA THR A 19 -6.38 1.82 -7.07
C THR A 19 -6.44 1.51 -5.58
N ARG A 20 -6.85 0.28 -5.22
CA ARG A 20 -6.90 -0.18 -3.82
C ARG A 20 -5.50 -0.28 -3.23
N LEU A 21 -4.55 -0.83 -3.98
CA LEU A 21 -3.14 -0.89 -3.58
C LEU A 21 -2.59 0.50 -3.31
N MET A 22 -2.86 1.46 -4.19
CA MET A 22 -2.39 2.84 -4.05
C MET A 22 -2.93 3.52 -2.79
N ASN A 23 -4.23 3.35 -2.50
CA ASN A 23 -4.84 3.87 -1.29
C ASN A 23 -4.20 3.29 -0.01
N GLN A 24 -3.91 1.98 0.00
CA GLN A 24 -3.22 1.35 1.13
C GLN A 24 -1.80 1.90 1.31
N VAL A 25 -1.04 2.12 0.23
CA VAL A 25 0.30 2.75 0.31
C VAL A 25 0.20 4.15 0.88
N SER A 26 -0.70 4.98 0.34
CA SER A 26 -0.89 6.36 0.77
C SER A 26 -1.18 6.44 2.28
N ASN A 27 -2.14 5.66 2.76
CA ASN A 27 -2.47 5.59 4.18
C ASN A 27 -1.27 5.13 5.02
N LYS A 28 -0.54 4.11 4.57
CA LYS A 28 0.64 3.63 5.28
C LYS A 28 1.72 4.71 5.39
N CYS A 29 1.93 5.49 4.32
CA CYS A 29 2.88 6.59 4.29
C CYS A 29 2.45 7.77 5.16
N GLN A 30 1.14 8.00 5.31
CA GLN A 30 0.57 9.08 6.11
C GLN A 30 0.64 8.82 7.62
N VAL A 31 0.45 7.57 8.08
CA VAL A 31 0.47 7.25 9.52
C VAL A 31 1.72 7.76 10.27
N PRO A 32 2.96 7.57 9.79
CA PRO A 32 4.14 8.06 10.48
C PRO A 32 4.30 9.60 10.45
N THR A 33 3.59 10.33 9.58
CA THR A 33 3.62 11.80 9.59
C THR A 33 2.68 12.41 10.64
N GLN A 34 1.73 11.62 11.17
CA GLN A 34 0.72 12.08 12.12
C GLN A 34 0.93 11.54 13.55
N ARG A 35 1.84 10.58 13.74
CA ARG A 35 2.08 9.92 15.03
C ARG A 35 3.49 10.21 15.55
N TYR A 36 3.56 10.65 16.79
CA TYR A 36 4.83 10.83 17.49
C TYR A 36 5.63 9.52 17.59
N GLY A 37 6.97 9.62 17.57
CA GLY A 37 7.88 8.48 17.67
C GLY A 37 8.05 7.65 16.39
N ARG A 38 7.42 8.04 15.29
CA ARG A 38 7.61 7.45 13.96
C ARG A 38 8.34 8.45 13.05
N ARG A 39 9.11 7.93 12.09
CA ARG A 39 9.74 8.75 11.05
C ARG A 39 8.99 8.57 9.73
N PRO A 40 8.69 9.65 9.00
CA PRO A 40 8.14 9.57 7.64
C PRO A 40 9.04 8.72 6.73
N PHE A 41 8.44 8.10 5.72
CA PHE A 41 9.21 7.37 4.71
C PHE A 41 9.94 8.38 3.81
N GLY A 42 11.27 8.35 3.82
CA GLY A 42 12.12 9.20 2.98
C GLY A 42 12.34 8.66 1.56
N VAL A 43 11.34 8.00 0.98
CA VAL A 43 11.44 7.34 -0.33
C VAL A 43 10.22 7.70 -1.18
N GLY A 44 10.47 7.94 -2.47
CA GLY A 44 9.42 8.07 -3.48
C GLY A 44 9.15 6.72 -4.14
N PHE A 45 7.89 6.45 -4.49
CA PHE A 45 7.50 5.26 -5.23
C PHE A 45 6.80 5.67 -6.53
N LEU A 46 7.21 5.08 -7.64
CA LEU A 46 6.42 5.06 -8.87
C LEU A 46 5.77 3.68 -8.97
N MET A 47 4.43 3.64 -8.93
CA MET A 47 3.68 2.41 -9.14
C MET A 47 3.05 2.41 -10.53
N ALA A 48 3.23 1.31 -11.23
CA ALA A 48 2.59 1.02 -12.51
C ALA A 48 1.93 -0.35 -12.40
N GLY A 49 0.74 -0.48 -12.98
CA GLY A 49 -0.04 -1.70 -12.98
C GLY A 49 -1.22 -1.56 -13.94
N TYR A 50 -1.78 -2.71 -14.31
CA TYR A 50 -2.98 -2.83 -15.13
C TYR A 50 -3.94 -3.76 -14.37
N ASP A 51 -5.23 -3.44 -14.42
CA ASP A 51 -6.31 -4.15 -13.72
C ASP A 51 -7.33 -4.65 -14.76
#